data_AF-A0AAP8JYT4-F1
#
_entry.id   AF-A0AAP8JYT4-F1
#
_cell.length_a   1.000
_cell.length_b   1.000
_cell.length_c   1.000
_cell.angle_alpha   90.00
_cell.angle_beta   90.00
_cell.angle_gamma   90.00
#
_symmetry.space_group_name_H-M   'P 1'
#
loop_
_entity.id
_entity.type
_entity.pdbx_description
1 polymer ?
#
loop_
_entity_poly.entity_id
_entity_poly.type
_entity_poly.pdbx_seq_one_letter_code
_entity_poly.pdbx_strand_id
1 'polypeptide(L)'
;MKKSFNHAVKYIVGENDRGVYFNRSDIFTVLFLYEQRTVTQIQLRKFYELISGGPISRTTFSSKLTKWAKMKLLKKENISVRKKRGFTLDFVSISLKGAEILYRLKLLSDCSTSFVTKRQYEHNIAITQFVLNLLKAESNNEHAGAIVGGNGDYLFPLSQIVKQNLQLPHLMYSDSKDVYFLYEDEEYREVFQPELQPVSFLPDLPQLVYSFRPSKEFYPDSKGNPLLIPDWVITCNNSIINIEVDTGSENIPFLENKLKKYLDIAAANQSKQYYVLFSIIDDSYHTISTYKKRTTRVTNLKKAFGNIPRLSVLNNLNVYVCNMGSSALVVNNILQEIRETNSLSKSHLIKKITERLSINSSFPYSVEWISNKNEMQAKGVQHSKLLELTDDILVLRKKTSDEEKKSLDYLEIVCILTILKVGEVNTHFKLQQLSGLLAMQNQHRTLNPIKILGIYEANELEHGQQAIFTDLYHNSIAPENILLATSAELLNFTAAFYSLKERVKQEFGERSSKEC
;
A
#
# COMPACT_ATOMS: atom_id res chain seq x y z
N MET A 1 12.49 -2.48 38.67
CA MET A 1 12.88 -1.19 38.04
C MET A 1 11.64 -0.34 37.82
N LYS A 2 11.51 0.82 38.49
CA LYS A 2 10.41 1.77 38.25
C LYS A 2 10.52 2.26 36.80
N LYS A 3 9.48 2.07 35.98
CA LYS A 3 9.39 2.70 34.65
C LYS A 3 9.50 4.21 34.87
N SER A 4 10.63 4.81 34.50
CA SER A 4 10.76 6.25 34.37
C SER A 4 9.69 6.70 33.38
N PHE A 5 8.69 7.45 33.85
CA PHE A 5 7.68 8.02 32.97
C PHE A 5 8.34 9.19 32.23
N ASN A 6 8.67 8.99 30.96
CA ASN A 6 9.26 10.01 30.09
C ASN A 6 8.17 11.00 29.66
N HIS A 7 7.80 11.90 30.57
CA HIS A 7 6.85 12.99 30.30
C HIS A 7 7.56 14.09 29.51
N ALA A 8 6.89 14.65 28.51
CA ALA A 8 7.41 15.73 27.67
C ALA A 8 6.67 17.05 27.91
N VAL A 9 5.38 17.00 28.25
CA VAL A 9 4.56 18.19 28.49
C VAL A 9 3.72 18.01 29.75
N LYS A 10 3.60 19.05 30.58
CA LYS A 10 2.61 19.15 31.66
C LYS A 10 1.61 20.24 31.30
N TYR A 11 0.36 19.86 31.05
CA TYR A 11 -0.71 20.83 30.82
C TYR A 11 -1.41 21.19 32.13
N ILE A 12 -1.34 22.45 32.55
CA ILE A 12 -1.81 22.96 33.84
C ILE A 12 -3.14 23.68 33.66
N VAL A 13 -4.11 23.36 34.52
CA VAL A 13 -5.54 23.73 34.41
C VAL A 13 -5.98 24.60 35.62
N GLY A 14 -5.05 25.29 36.28
CA GLY A 14 -5.33 26.21 37.40
C GLY A 14 -4.14 26.47 38.33
N GLU A 15 -4.35 27.34 39.32
CA GLU A 15 -3.33 27.95 40.22
C GLU A 15 -2.46 26.96 41.00
N ASN A 16 -3.00 25.80 41.37
CA ASN A 16 -2.29 24.82 42.22
C ASN A 16 -1.43 23.85 41.42
N ASP A 17 -0.93 24.25 40.24
CA ASP A 17 -0.07 23.41 39.41
C ASP A 17 -0.72 22.08 38.98
N ARG A 18 -2.06 21.99 39.12
CA ARG A 18 -2.85 20.80 38.85
C ARG A 18 -2.98 20.64 37.36
N GLY A 19 -2.69 19.44 36.87
CA GLY A 19 -2.62 19.23 35.44
C GLY A 19 -2.52 17.78 35.02
N VAL A 20 -2.21 17.60 33.75
CA VAL A 20 -1.96 16.28 33.16
C VAL A 20 -0.62 16.28 32.46
N TYR A 21 0.17 15.27 32.78
CA TYR A 21 1.37 14.98 32.05
C TYR A 21 1.05 14.19 30.78
N PHE A 22 1.68 14.62 29.69
CA PHE A 22 1.69 13.96 28.40
C PHE A 22 3.11 13.47 28.12
N ASN A 23 3.22 12.22 27.70
CA ASN A 23 4.43 11.75 27.04
C ASN A 23 4.38 12.10 25.54
N ARG A 24 5.50 11.89 24.83
CA ARG A 24 5.57 12.16 23.38
C ARG A 24 4.49 11.39 22.58
N SER A 25 4.27 10.12 22.89
CA SER A 25 3.23 9.31 22.23
C SER A 25 1.82 9.87 22.44
N ASP A 26 1.56 10.51 23.58
CA ASP A 26 0.29 11.17 23.85
C ASP A 26 0.08 12.37 22.93
N ILE A 27 1.08 13.25 22.81
CA ILE A 27 1.03 14.42 21.92
C ILE A 27 0.87 13.98 20.47
N PHE A 28 1.65 12.99 20.01
CA PHE A 28 1.50 12.44 18.65
C PHE A 28 0.13 11.79 18.43
N THR A 29 -0.49 11.22 19.46
CA THR A 29 -1.86 10.66 19.36
C THR A 29 -2.90 11.76 19.20
N VAL A 30 -2.74 12.90 19.88
CA VAL A 30 -3.61 14.07 19.68
C VAL A 30 -3.38 14.66 18.28
N LEU A 31 -2.13 14.71 17.81
CA LEU A 31 -1.78 15.16 16.46
C LEU A 31 -2.38 14.28 15.35
N PHE A 32 -2.27 12.96 15.49
CA PHE A 32 -2.94 12.03 14.57
C PHE A 32 -4.46 12.20 14.58
N LEU A 33 -5.04 12.46 15.75
CA LEU A 33 -6.48 12.73 15.87
C LEU A 33 -6.88 14.06 15.22
N TYR A 34 -6.01 15.09 15.26
CA TYR A 34 -6.22 16.35 14.53
C TYR A 34 -6.31 16.08 13.02
N GLU A 35 -5.34 15.36 12.49
CA GLU A 35 -5.24 15.03 11.07
C GLU A 35 -6.42 14.19 10.58
N GLN A 36 -6.74 13.13 11.31
CA GLN A 36 -7.83 12.21 10.95
C GLN A 36 -9.22 12.75 11.34
N ARG A 37 -9.28 13.80 12.18
CA ARG A 37 -10.47 14.47 12.76
C ARG A 37 -11.30 13.60 13.69
N THR A 38 -11.72 12.43 13.21
CA THR A 38 -12.60 11.47 13.88
C THR A 38 -12.19 10.04 13.57
N VAL A 39 -11.91 9.24 14.59
CA VAL A 39 -11.45 7.85 14.44
C VAL A 39 -12.17 6.93 15.41
N THR A 40 -12.10 5.61 15.19
CA THR A 40 -12.51 4.67 16.24
C THR A 40 -11.46 4.59 17.35
N GLN A 41 -11.89 4.33 18.59
CA GLN A 41 -10.97 4.09 19.72
C GLN A 41 -10.00 2.93 19.43
N ILE A 42 -10.41 1.95 18.63
CA ILE A 42 -9.56 0.82 18.21
C ILE A 42 -8.42 1.31 17.31
N GLN A 43 -8.73 2.15 16.32
CA GLN A 43 -7.75 2.74 15.40
C GLN A 43 -6.78 3.66 16.14
N LEU A 44 -7.29 4.53 17.01
CA LEU A 44 -6.44 5.44 17.80
C LEU A 44 -5.50 4.67 18.73
N ARG A 45 -5.96 3.54 19.30
CA ARG A 45 -5.11 2.67 20.11
C ARG A 45 -4.00 2.03 19.27
N LYS A 46 -4.32 1.51 18.08
CA LYS A 46 -3.32 0.93 17.16
C LYS A 46 -2.22 1.94 16.82
N PHE A 47 -2.60 3.19 16.56
CA PHE A 47 -1.65 4.29 16.36
C PHE A 47 -0.76 4.52 17.59
N TYR A 48 -1.36 4.60 18.78
CA TYR A 48 -0.63 4.79 20.03
C TYR A 48 0.39 3.67 20.27
N GLU A 49 0.01 2.41 20.05
CA GLU A 49 0.89 1.24 20.19
C GLU A 49 2.08 1.32 19.22
N LEU A 50 1.83 1.74 17.98
CA LEU A 50 2.87 1.94 16.97
C LEU A 50 3.91 2.98 17.40
N ILE A 51 3.46 4.18 17.81
CA ILE A 51 4.36 5.28 18.17
C ILE A 51 5.08 5.04 19.52
N SER A 52 4.41 4.41 20.47
CA SER A 52 4.98 4.11 21.78
C SER A 52 5.94 2.92 21.77
N GLY A 53 5.94 2.11 20.70
CA GLY A 53 6.81 0.93 20.56
C GLY A 53 6.40 -0.23 21.47
N GLY A 54 5.16 -0.26 21.96
CA GLY A 54 4.70 -1.31 22.87
C GLY A 54 3.18 -1.37 23.03
N PRO A 55 2.64 -2.54 23.41
CA PRO A 55 1.21 -2.74 23.54
C PRO A 55 0.62 -1.97 24.73
N ILE A 56 -0.65 -1.55 24.62
CA ILE A 56 -1.42 -0.98 25.73
C ILE A 56 -2.77 -1.69 25.88
N SER A 57 -3.14 -1.99 27.13
CA SER A 57 -4.43 -2.63 27.38
C SER A 57 -5.59 -1.72 26.93
N ARG A 58 -6.66 -2.33 26.41
CA ARG A 58 -7.88 -1.60 25.99
C ARG A 58 -8.44 -0.76 27.14
N THR A 59 -8.44 -1.30 28.36
CA THR A 59 -8.96 -0.64 29.57
C THR A 59 -8.11 0.58 29.92
N THR A 60 -6.78 0.44 29.96
CA THR A 60 -5.86 1.54 30.27
C THR A 60 -6.00 2.67 29.25
N PHE A 61 -6.06 2.33 27.96
CA PHE A 61 -6.24 3.33 26.91
C PHE A 61 -7.60 4.02 27.00
N SER A 62 -8.68 3.28 27.26
CA SER A 62 -10.03 3.84 27.45
C SER A 62 -10.10 4.82 28.64
N SER A 63 -9.46 4.47 29.76
CA SER A 63 -9.37 5.35 30.93
C SER A 63 -8.60 6.63 30.63
N LYS A 64 -7.49 6.53 29.86
CA LYS A 64 -6.73 7.68 29.37
C LYS A 64 -7.59 8.62 28.53
N LEU A 65 -8.29 8.09 27.52
CA LEU A 65 -9.20 8.89 26.68
C LEU A 65 -10.35 9.51 27.50
N THR A 66 -10.86 8.82 28.51
CA THR A 66 -11.91 9.37 29.39
C THR A 66 -11.40 10.55 30.21
N LYS A 67 -10.14 10.51 30.68
CA LYS A 67 -9.49 11.65 31.34
C LYS A 67 -9.37 12.83 30.37
N TRP A 68 -8.90 12.60 29.14
CA TRP A 68 -8.76 13.63 28.12
C TRP A 68 -10.10 14.24 27.69
N ALA A 69 -11.17 13.43 27.66
CA ALA A 69 -12.54 13.89 27.41
C ALA A 69 -13.03 14.83 28.52
N LYS A 70 -12.81 14.48 29.79
CA LYS A 70 -13.18 15.34 30.94
C LYS A 70 -12.47 16.70 30.91
N MET A 71 -11.24 16.71 30.41
CA MET A 71 -10.46 17.94 30.18
C MET A 71 -10.85 18.69 28.92
N LYS A 72 -11.86 18.21 28.17
CA LYS A 72 -12.33 18.76 26.91
C LYS A 72 -11.28 18.77 25.80
N LEU A 73 -10.25 17.91 25.83
CA LEU A 73 -9.24 17.79 24.77
C LEU A 73 -9.71 16.98 23.56
N LEU A 74 -10.70 16.13 23.80
CA LEU A 74 -11.34 15.33 22.78
C LEU A 74 -12.81 15.11 23.14
N LYS A 75 -13.58 14.64 22.17
CA LYS A 75 -14.96 14.21 22.32
C LYS A 75 -15.05 12.70 22.11
N LYS A 76 -15.84 12.03 22.94
CA LYS A 76 -16.17 10.60 22.77
C LYS A 76 -17.62 10.47 22.36
N GLU A 77 -17.89 9.66 21.34
CA GLU A 77 -19.24 9.34 20.89
C GLU A 77 -19.36 7.83 20.74
N ASN A 78 -20.44 7.24 21.28
CA ASN A 78 -20.68 5.80 21.11
C ASN A 78 -21.70 5.61 19.99
N ILE A 79 -21.36 4.79 19.01
CA ILE A 79 -22.26 4.47 17.90
C ILE A 79 -22.59 3.00 17.97
N SER A 80 -23.88 2.71 18.17
CA SER A 80 -24.38 1.35 18.03
C SER A 80 -24.37 0.97 16.56
N VAL A 81 -23.64 -0.09 16.25
CA VAL A 81 -23.48 -0.58 14.89
C VAL A 81 -24.37 -1.80 14.69
N ARG A 82 -25.25 -1.72 13.70
CA ARG A 82 -26.18 -2.79 13.33
C ARG A 82 -25.46 -3.91 12.57
N LYS A 83 -24.62 -4.71 13.25
CA LYS A 83 -24.18 -6.04 12.75
C LYS A 83 -25.02 -7.15 13.37
N LYS A 84 -24.99 -8.36 12.79
CA LYS A 84 -25.77 -9.54 13.22
C LYS A 84 -25.72 -9.87 14.72
N ARG A 85 -24.70 -9.43 15.46
CA ARG A 85 -24.57 -9.66 16.91
C ARG A 85 -24.65 -8.39 17.76
N GLY A 86 -24.91 -7.22 17.17
CA GLY A 86 -24.89 -5.91 17.83
C GLY A 86 -23.51 -5.60 18.42
N PHE A 87 -22.82 -4.58 17.91
CA PHE A 87 -21.59 -4.12 18.57
C PHE A 87 -21.55 -2.60 18.56
N THR A 88 -20.95 -2.02 19.59
CA THR A 88 -20.77 -0.57 19.68
C THR A 88 -19.37 -0.22 19.23
N LEU A 89 -19.27 0.77 18.35
CA LEU A 89 -18.02 1.43 18.03
C LEU A 89 -17.94 2.74 18.80
N ASP A 90 -16.89 2.88 19.60
CA ASP A 90 -16.58 4.12 20.29
C ASP A 90 -15.74 4.97 19.35
N PHE A 91 -16.25 6.15 19.01
CA PHE A 91 -15.60 7.16 18.20
C PHE A 91 -14.97 8.22 19.09
N VAL A 92 -13.85 8.74 18.62
CA VAL A 92 -13.06 9.78 19.27
C VAL A 92 -12.81 10.87 18.24
N SER A 93 -13.07 12.12 18.60
CA SER A 93 -12.77 13.28 17.74
C SER A 93 -11.98 14.32 18.50
N ILE A 94 -11.12 15.06 17.82
CA ILE A 94 -10.41 16.18 18.45
C ILE A 94 -11.39 17.30 18.83
N SER A 95 -11.10 18.02 19.90
CA SER A 95 -11.80 19.26 20.24
C SER A 95 -10.92 20.48 19.92
N LEU A 96 -11.51 21.68 19.96
CA LEU A 96 -10.76 22.93 19.82
C LEU A 96 -9.59 23.02 20.82
N LYS A 97 -9.84 22.69 22.09
CA LYS A 97 -8.81 22.71 23.15
C LYS A 97 -7.66 21.72 22.88
N GLY A 98 -7.96 20.57 22.27
CA GLY A 98 -6.92 19.62 21.84
C GLY A 98 -6.05 20.19 20.71
N ALA A 99 -6.67 20.85 19.71
CA ALA A 99 -5.95 21.51 18.63
C ALA A 99 -5.13 22.72 19.11
N GLU A 100 -5.65 23.48 20.07
CA GLU A 100 -4.96 24.60 20.70
C GLU A 100 -3.68 24.16 21.41
N ILE A 101 -3.68 23.01 22.11
CA ILE A 101 -2.45 22.46 22.70
C ILE A 101 -1.39 22.21 21.61
N LEU A 102 -1.77 21.62 20.48
CA LEU A 102 -0.85 21.35 19.38
C LEU A 102 -0.30 22.65 18.75
N TYR A 103 -1.16 23.66 18.59
CA TYR A 103 -0.77 24.98 18.10
C TYR A 103 0.19 25.70 19.06
N ARG A 104 -0.09 25.71 20.36
CA ARG A 104 0.80 26.30 21.38
C ARG A 104 2.13 25.56 21.48
N LEU A 105 2.14 24.25 21.19
CA LEU A 105 3.36 23.45 21.05
C LEU A 105 4.09 23.67 19.71
N LYS A 106 3.63 24.57 18.83
CA LYS A 106 4.24 24.87 17.52
C LYS A 106 4.34 23.65 16.59
N LEU A 107 3.45 22.67 16.77
CA LEU A 107 3.27 21.53 15.87
C LEU A 107 2.29 21.82 14.73
N LEU A 108 1.49 22.88 14.85
CA LEU A 108 0.52 23.32 13.85
C LEU A 108 0.64 24.83 13.63
N SER A 109 0.35 25.27 12.40
CA SER A 109 0.25 26.68 12.02
C SER A 109 -1.10 27.32 12.39
N ASP A 110 -2.16 26.51 12.53
CA ASP A 110 -3.48 26.94 12.99
C ASP A 110 -4.12 25.91 13.94
N CYS A 111 -5.17 26.30 14.65
CA CYS A 111 -5.93 25.43 15.55
C CYS A 111 -7.36 25.16 15.05
N SER A 112 -7.61 25.36 13.75
CA SER A 112 -8.93 25.20 13.18
C SER A 112 -9.34 23.73 13.21
N THR A 113 -10.57 23.45 13.63
CA THR A 113 -11.09 22.08 13.64
C THR A 113 -12.27 21.99 12.71
N SER A 114 -12.35 20.89 11.97
CA SER A 114 -13.49 20.58 11.11
C SER A 114 -14.14 19.29 11.56
N PHE A 115 -15.47 19.27 11.47
CA PHE A 115 -16.29 18.14 11.88
C PHE A 115 -16.49 17.15 10.73
N VAL A 116 -16.40 15.87 11.04
CA VAL A 116 -16.82 14.79 10.13
C VAL A 116 -18.28 14.49 10.39
N THR A 117 -19.15 14.58 9.37
CA THR A 117 -20.56 14.24 9.57
C THR A 117 -20.75 12.73 9.73
N LYS A 118 -21.80 12.30 10.45
CA LYS A 118 -22.09 10.87 10.66
C LYS A 118 -22.19 10.06 9.36
N ARG A 119 -22.65 10.69 8.26
CA ARG A 119 -22.73 10.06 6.93
C ARG A 119 -21.36 9.75 6.34
N GLN A 120 -20.32 10.50 6.74
CA GLN A 120 -18.94 10.35 6.29
C GLN A 120 -18.10 9.45 7.20
N TYR A 121 -18.64 8.98 8.33
CA TYR A 121 -17.87 8.19 9.29
C TYR A 121 -17.26 6.94 8.66
N GLU A 122 -18.01 6.17 7.87
CA GLU A 122 -17.48 4.96 7.23
C GLU A 122 -16.29 5.27 6.31
N HIS A 123 -16.43 6.30 5.47
CA HIS A 123 -15.38 6.71 4.55
C HIS A 123 -14.15 7.22 5.31
N ASN A 124 -14.35 8.06 6.34
CA ASN A 124 -13.25 8.59 7.14
C ASN A 124 -12.50 7.51 7.93
N ILE A 125 -13.20 6.54 8.54
CA ILE A 125 -12.52 5.42 9.23
C ILE A 125 -11.80 4.51 8.24
N ALA A 126 -12.27 4.41 7.00
CA ALA A 126 -11.61 3.64 5.96
C ALA A 126 -10.30 4.30 5.52
N ILE A 127 -10.31 5.61 5.29
CA ILE A 127 -9.09 6.40 5.06
C ILE A 127 -8.13 6.26 6.26
N THR A 128 -8.63 6.39 7.48
CA THR A 128 -7.81 6.21 8.69
C THR A 128 -7.19 4.80 8.74
N GLN A 129 -7.96 3.77 8.39
CA GLN A 129 -7.44 2.40 8.38
C GLN A 129 -6.34 2.22 7.33
N PHE A 130 -6.52 2.81 6.15
CA PHE A 130 -5.48 2.83 5.13
C PHE A 130 -4.20 3.48 5.66
N VAL A 131 -4.29 4.67 6.26
CA VAL A 131 -3.13 5.38 6.83
C VAL A 131 -2.44 4.55 7.92
N LEU A 132 -3.19 3.88 8.80
CA LEU A 132 -2.60 2.98 9.81
C LEU A 132 -1.87 1.78 9.19
N ASN A 133 -2.41 1.22 8.12
CA ASN A 133 -1.77 0.12 7.41
C ASN A 133 -0.44 0.57 6.78
N LEU A 134 -0.41 1.77 6.18
CA LEU A 134 0.80 2.42 5.68
C LEU A 134 1.82 2.66 6.80
N LEU A 135 1.41 3.32 7.89
CA LEU A 135 2.30 3.63 9.01
C LEU A 135 2.94 2.36 9.61
N LYS A 136 2.14 1.29 9.75
CA LYS A 136 2.64 0.00 10.27
C LYS A 136 3.61 -0.67 9.30
N ALA A 137 3.36 -0.57 8.00
CA ALA A 137 4.26 -1.13 7.01
C ALA A 137 5.60 -0.38 6.99
N GLU A 138 5.54 0.94 6.97
CA GLU A 138 6.72 1.81 6.92
C GLU A 138 7.54 1.75 8.22
N SER A 139 6.95 1.46 9.38
CA SER A 139 7.71 1.28 10.62
C SER A 139 8.70 0.11 10.59
N ASN A 140 8.53 -0.83 9.66
CA ASN A 140 9.40 -1.99 9.49
C ASN A 140 10.43 -1.80 8.35
N ASN A 141 10.41 -0.66 7.65
CA ASN A 141 11.30 -0.41 6.52
C ASN A 141 12.62 0.22 7.00
N GLU A 142 13.75 -0.29 6.52
CA GLU A 142 15.09 0.18 6.91
C GLU A 142 15.41 1.59 6.38
N HIS A 143 14.79 2.01 5.28
CA HIS A 143 14.97 3.30 4.63
C HIS A 143 14.03 4.39 5.14
N ALA A 144 13.04 4.03 5.96
CA ALA A 144 12.02 4.95 6.44
C ALA A 144 11.97 4.91 7.97
N GLY A 145 12.41 5.99 8.61
CA GLY A 145 12.15 6.14 10.04
C GLY A 145 11.07 7.14 10.38
N ALA A 146 10.43 7.75 9.38
CA ALA A 146 9.45 8.78 9.61
C ALA A 146 8.41 8.91 8.51
N ILE A 147 7.18 9.25 8.89
CA ILE A 147 6.17 9.74 7.96
C ILE A 147 5.87 11.20 8.30
N VAL A 148 6.04 12.08 7.31
CA VAL A 148 5.73 13.51 7.43
C VAL A 148 4.24 13.70 7.17
N GLY A 149 3.53 14.27 8.14
CA GLY A 149 2.11 14.63 8.03
C GLY A 149 1.93 16.11 7.64
N GLY A 150 0.76 16.45 7.10
CA GLY A 150 0.50 17.80 6.56
C GLY A 150 1.41 18.17 5.39
N ASN A 151 1.42 19.44 4.96
CA ASN A 151 2.24 19.95 3.85
C ASN A 151 3.75 20.01 4.20
N GLY A 152 4.25 19.08 5.03
CA GLY A 152 5.57 19.15 5.63
C GLY A 152 5.60 19.62 7.09
N ASP A 153 4.44 19.78 7.73
CA ASP A 153 4.32 20.54 8.98
C ASP A 153 4.80 19.77 10.23
N TYR A 154 4.73 18.43 10.21
CA TYR A 154 5.14 17.61 11.35
C TYR A 154 5.51 16.19 10.94
N LEU A 155 6.09 15.44 11.88
CA LEU A 155 6.62 14.11 11.65
C LEU A 155 6.13 13.09 12.68
N PHE A 156 5.77 11.91 12.20
CA PHE A 156 5.61 10.72 13.03
C PHE A 156 6.91 9.89 13.00
N PRO A 157 7.67 9.81 14.11
CA PRO A 157 8.91 9.04 14.17
C PRO A 157 8.57 7.56 14.42
N LEU A 158 8.56 6.77 13.36
CA LEU A 158 8.09 5.37 13.37
C LEU A 158 9.20 4.37 13.72
N SER A 159 10.46 4.65 13.35
CA SER A 159 11.59 3.76 13.66
C SER A 159 12.55 4.37 14.68
N GLN A 160 13.31 3.53 15.39
CA GLN A 160 14.35 4.00 16.30
C GLN A 160 15.48 4.74 15.58
N ILE A 161 15.76 4.39 14.32
CA ILE A 161 16.81 4.99 13.50
C ILE A 161 16.52 6.48 13.27
N VAL A 162 15.27 6.84 13.03
CA VAL A 162 14.88 8.26 12.93
C VAL A 162 14.85 8.96 14.28
N LYS A 163 14.39 8.28 15.35
CA LYS A 163 14.44 8.86 16.70
C LYS A 163 15.87 9.23 17.12
N GLN A 164 16.88 8.53 16.59
CA GLN A 164 18.30 8.78 16.86
C GLN A 164 18.93 9.79 15.88
N ASN A 165 18.51 9.80 14.61
CA ASN A 165 19.13 10.62 13.55
C ASN A 165 18.48 11.99 13.34
N LEU A 166 17.19 12.15 13.67
CA LEU A 166 16.52 13.43 13.61
C LEU A 166 16.77 14.17 14.93
N GLN A 167 17.99 14.70 15.08
CA GLN A 167 18.32 15.72 16.08
C GLN A 167 17.59 17.02 15.75
N LEU A 168 16.26 16.98 15.78
CA LEU A 168 15.41 18.13 15.52
C LEU A 168 15.36 18.98 16.80
N PRO A 169 15.53 20.31 16.69
CA PRO A 169 15.58 21.20 17.85
C PRO A 169 14.25 21.30 18.61
N HIS A 170 13.17 20.76 18.05
CA HIS A 170 11.84 20.82 18.63
C HIS A 170 11.68 19.78 19.76
N LEU A 171 11.09 20.19 20.89
CA LEU A 171 10.95 19.39 22.12
C LEU A 171 10.44 17.96 21.89
N MET A 172 9.42 17.81 21.05
CA MET A 172 8.81 16.48 20.74
C MET A 172 9.77 15.49 20.09
N TYR A 173 10.87 15.96 19.51
CA TYR A 173 11.87 15.16 18.80
C TYR A 173 13.24 15.19 19.49
N SER A 174 13.47 16.14 20.38
CA SER A 174 14.71 16.22 21.18
C SER A 174 14.82 15.06 22.19
N ASP A 175 16.05 14.69 22.55
CA ASP A 175 16.35 13.74 23.64
C ASP A 175 16.25 14.36 25.05
N SER A 176 15.80 15.61 25.16
CA SER A 176 15.66 16.26 26.47
C SER A 176 14.68 15.48 27.38
N LYS A 177 15.03 15.43 28.67
CA LYS A 177 14.19 14.91 29.74
C LYS A 177 13.39 16.01 30.43
N ASP A 178 13.54 17.25 29.99
CA ASP A 178 12.84 18.40 30.54
C ASP A 178 11.35 18.31 30.19
N VAL A 179 10.52 18.72 31.14
CA VAL A 179 9.08 18.80 30.95
C VAL A 179 8.73 20.23 30.57
N TYR A 180 8.07 20.40 29.43
CA TYR A 180 7.54 21.70 29.06
C TYR A 180 6.19 21.94 29.71
N PHE A 181 6.05 23.06 30.39
CA PHE A 181 4.83 23.41 31.10
C PHE A 181 3.93 24.21 30.16
N LEU A 182 2.70 23.78 29.96
CA LEU A 182 1.73 24.51 29.16
C LEU A 182 0.58 24.94 30.07
N TYR A 183 0.44 26.23 30.29
CA TYR A 183 -0.60 26.79 31.14
C TYR A 183 -1.87 27.03 30.32
N GLU A 184 -3.03 26.66 30.87
CA GLU A 184 -4.32 27.01 30.25
C GLU A 184 -4.51 28.53 30.20
N ASP A 185 -4.18 29.20 31.30
CA ASP A 185 -4.20 30.65 31.47
C ASP A 185 -2.77 31.20 31.53
N GLU A 186 -2.51 32.26 30.75
CA GLU A 186 -1.20 32.94 30.73
C GLU A 186 -0.92 33.70 32.05
N GLU A 187 -1.96 34.03 32.83
CA GLU A 187 -1.81 34.68 34.14
C GLU A 187 -1.03 33.81 35.15
N TYR A 188 -1.06 32.48 34.97
CA TYR A 188 -0.35 31.52 35.83
C TYR A 188 1.07 31.21 35.36
N ARG A 189 1.56 31.88 34.32
CA ARG A 189 2.87 31.60 33.75
C ARG A 189 3.97 32.17 34.66
N GLU A 190 4.61 31.30 35.44
CA GLU A 190 5.87 31.65 36.08
C GLU A 190 6.94 31.97 35.03
N VAL A 191 7.77 32.96 35.36
CA VAL A 191 8.61 33.75 34.43
C VAL A 191 9.57 32.86 33.63
N PHE A 192 9.52 33.05 32.31
CA PHE A 192 10.41 32.53 31.27
C PHE A 192 10.27 31.02 30.94
N GLN A 193 9.65 30.75 29.80
CA GLN A 193 9.77 29.46 29.13
C GLN A 193 10.55 29.61 27.84
N PRO A 194 11.38 28.62 27.46
CA PRO A 194 12.06 28.65 26.18
C PRO A 194 11.03 28.73 25.05
N GLU A 195 11.28 29.63 24.10
CA GLU A 195 10.46 29.75 22.91
C GLU A 195 10.59 28.46 22.08
N LEU A 196 9.46 27.81 21.82
CA LEU A 196 9.42 26.65 20.94
C LEU A 196 9.62 27.13 19.50
N GLN A 197 10.65 26.61 18.85
CA GLN A 197 10.82 26.79 17.41
C GLN A 197 9.80 25.93 16.67
N PRO A 198 9.19 26.41 15.57
CA PRO A 198 8.39 25.57 14.69
C PRO A 198 9.17 24.35 14.23
N VAL A 199 8.46 23.27 13.96
CA VAL A 199 9.08 22.11 13.33
C VAL A 199 9.48 22.47 11.91
N SER A 200 10.75 22.35 11.57
CA SER A 200 11.27 22.55 10.22
C SER A 200 12.04 21.31 9.80
N PHE A 201 11.69 20.78 8.63
CA PHE A 201 12.41 19.68 7.98
C PHE A 201 13.05 20.20 6.71
N LEU A 202 14.18 19.62 6.32
CA LEU A 202 14.63 19.75 4.94
C LEU A 202 13.60 19.00 4.06
N PRO A 203 12.87 19.69 3.18
CA PRO A 203 12.09 19.00 2.17
C PRO A 203 13.04 18.17 1.31
N ASP A 204 12.56 17.02 0.83
CA ASP A 204 13.24 16.19 -0.17
C ASP A 204 14.44 15.37 0.34
N LEU A 205 14.33 14.77 1.53
CA LEU A 205 15.19 13.65 1.88
C LEU A 205 14.89 12.47 0.91
N PRO A 206 15.87 11.97 0.13
CA PRO A 206 15.64 10.84 -0.78
C PRO A 206 15.04 9.66 -0.03
N GLN A 207 14.08 8.98 -0.66
CA GLN A 207 13.38 7.79 -0.14
C GLN A 207 12.42 8.02 1.04
N LEU A 208 12.34 9.26 1.56
CA LEU A 208 11.39 9.62 2.62
C LEU A 208 9.96 9.71 2.09
N VAL A 209 9.02 9.20 2.88
CA VAL A 209 7.59 9.19 2.55
C VAL A 209 6.87 10.35 3.27
N TYR A 210 6.24 11.19 2.47
CA TYR A 210 5.30 12.22 2.93
C TYR A 210 3.88 11.69 2.72
N SER A 211 3.01 11.84 3.70
CA SER A 211 1.65 11.30 3.66
C SER A 211 0.69 12.30 4.30
N PHE A 212 -0.22 12.83 3.50
CA PHE A 212 -1.08 13.93 3.93
C PHE A 212 -2.45 13.90 3.25
N ARG A 213 -3.40 14.59 3.87
CA ARG A 213 -4.68 14.92 3.24
C ARG A 213 -4.47 16.12 2.31
N PRO A 214 -4.73 16.01 1.00
CA PRO A 214 -4.48 17.11 0.06
C PRO A 214 -5.42 18.29 0.30
N SER A 215 -4.92 19.50 0.05
CA SER A 215 -5.74 20.72 0.02
C SER A 215 -6.54 20.82 -1.30
N LYS A 216 -7.44 21.81 -1.38
CA LYS A 216 -8.23 22.04 -2.61
C LYS A 216 -7.34 22.52 -3.76
N GLU A 217 -6.22 23.15 -3.46
CA GLU A 217 -5.28 23.67 -4.46
C GLU A 217 -4.30 22.61 -4.99
N PHE A 218 -4.37 21.37 -4.51
CA PHE A 218 -3.38 20.35 -4.87
C PHE A 218 -3.37 20.00 -6.37
N TYR A 219 -4.56 19.88 -6.97
CA TYR A 219 -4.73 19.76 -8.42
C TYR A 219 -5.72 20.83 -8.94
N PRO A 220 -5.23 22.03 -9.26
CA PRO A 220 -6.07 23.10 -9.78
C PRO A 220 -6.33 22.91 -11.29
N ASP A 221 -7.49 23.35 -11.74
CA ASP A 221 -7.77 23.58 -13.16
C ASP A 221 -7.12 24.88 -13.64
N SER A 222 -7.29 25.20 -14.93
CA SER A 222 -6.76 26.42 -15.56
C SER A 222 -7.31 27.72 -14.95
N LYS A 223 -8.39 27.65 -14.16
CA LYS A 223 -9.01 28.78 -13.46
C LYS A 223 -8.69 28.79 -11.95
N GLY A 224 -7.85 27.86 -11.48
CA GLY A 224 -7.50 27.71 -10.07
C GLY A 224 -8.56 26.97 -9.23
N ASN A 225 -9.61 26.42 -9.83
CA ASN A 225 -10.60 25.62 -9.10
C ASN A 225 -10.08 24.19 -8.90
N PRO A 226 -10.49 23.48 -7.82
CA PRO A 226 -10.10 22.09 -7.63
C PRO A 226 -10.62 21.20 -8.77
N LEU A 227 -9.73 20.70 -9.63
CA LEU A 227 -10.07 19.73 -10.67
C LEU A 227 -10.45 18.38 -10.04
N LEU A 228 -9.66 17.98 -9.04
CA LEU A 228 -9.72 16.70 -8.35
C LEU A 228 -9.07 16.82 -6.97
N ILE A 229 -9.67 16.19 -5.96
CA ILE A 229 -9.10 16.10 -4.62
C ILE A 229 -9.06 14.60 -4.27
N PRO A 230 -7.87 13.98 -4.21
CA PRO A 230 -7.72 12.62 -3.71
C PRO A 230 -8.18 12.51 -2.25
N ASP A 231 -8.58 11.32 -1.80
CA ASP A 231 -8.89 11.11 -0.38
C ASP A 231 -7.63 11.23 0.50
N TRP A 232 -6.49 10.80 -0.05
CA TRP A 232 -5.19 10.87 0.58
C TRP A 232 -4.07 10.92 -0.47
N VAL A 233 -2.94 11.51 -0.12
CA VAL A 233 -1.76 11.59 -0.99
C VAL A 233 -0.53 11.10 -0.25
N ILE A 234 0.30 10.34 -0.97
CA ILE A 234 1.64 9.96 -0.55
C ILE A 234 2.62 10.49 -1.60
N THR A 235 3.70 11.14 -1.18
CA THR A 235 4.80 11.52 -2.08
C THR A 235 6.12 10.92 -1.60
N CYS A 236 6.93 10.46 -2.55
CA CYS A 236 8.25 9.90 -2.30
C CYS A 236 9.07 10.13 -3.57
N ASN A 237 10.29 10.66 -3.43
CA ASN A 237 11.12 11.09 -4.57
C ASN A 237 10.29 11.96 -5.54
N ASN A 238 10.34 11.67 -6.83
CA ASN A 238 9.60 12.39 -7.88
C ASN A 238 8.25 11.73 -8.24
N SER A 239 7.67 10.98 -7.28
CA SER A 239 6.47 10.18 -7.48
C SER A 239 5.33 10.60 -6.55
N ILE A 240 4.10 10.52 -7.04
CA ILE A 240 2.87 10.82 -6.30
C ILE A 240 1.93 9.61 -6.34
N ILE A 241 1.55 9.11 -5.17
CA ILE A 241 0.56 8.05 -5.01
C ILE A 241 -0.73 8.67 -4.47
N ASN A 242 -1.75 8.71 -5.31
CA ASN A 242 -3.09 9.18 -4.96
C ASN A 242 -3.93 8.00 -4.47
N ILE A 243 -4.62 8.17 -3.35
CA ILE A 243 -5.45 7.14 -2.74
C ILE A 243 -6.90 7.53 -2.85
N GLU A 244 -7.71 6.56 -3.25
CA GLU A 244 -9.16 6.67 -3.37
C GLU A 244 -9.82 5.53 -2.60
N VAL A 245 -10.54 5.88 -1.55
CA VAL A 245 -11.18 4.89 -0.68
C VAL A 245 -12.62 4.70 -1.09
N ASP A 246 -12.93 3.50 -1.58
CA ASP A 246 -14.22 3.17 -2.15
C ASP A 246 -15.10 2.41 -1.14
N THR A 247 -16.10 3.12 -0.62
CA THR A 247 -17.13 2.56 0.27
C THR A 247 -18.15 1.67 -0.44
N GLY A 248 -18.11 1.60 -1.77
CA GLY A 248 -19.06 0.89 -2.62
C GLY A 248 -20.33 1.66 -2.94
N SER A 249 -20.45 2.90 -2.47
CA SER A 249 -21.62 3.76 -2.71
C SER A 249 -21.55 4.47 -4.06
N GLU A 250 -20.34 4.74 -4.56
CA GLU A 250 -20.14 5.35 -5.87
C GLU A 250 -20.33 4.30 -6.99
N ASN A 251 -20.92 4.72 -8.11
CA ASN A 251 -21.07 3.85 -9.27
C ASN A 251 -19.76 3.80 -10.09
N ILE A 252 -19.61 2.77 -10.92
CA ILE A 252 -18.41 2.57 -11.73
C ILE A 252 -18.16 3.75 -12.71
N PRO A 253 -19.16 4.27 -13.45
CA PRO A 253 -18.93 5.40 -14.36
C PRO A 253 -18.40 6.67 -13.67
N PHE A 254 -18.81 6.92 -12.43
CA PHE A 254 -18.28 8.03 -11.64
C PHE A 254 -16.78 7.84 -11.34
N LEU A 255 -16.40 6.64 -10.92
CA LEU A 255 -15.00 6.30 -10.65
C LEU A 255 -14.14 6.30 -11.92
N GLU A 256 -14.69 5.87 -13.06
CA GLU A 256 -14.03 6.00 -14.37
C GLU A 256 -13.76 7.47 -14.73
N ASN A 257 -14.72 8.36 -14.51
CA ASN A 257 -14.53 9.79 -14.75
C ASN A 257 -13.48 10.39 -13.81
N LYS A 258 -13.38 9.92 -12.56
CA LYS A 258 -12.31 10.29 -11.63
C LYS A 258 -10.94 9.87 -12.17
N LEU A 259 -10.83 8.64 -12.68
CA LEU A 259 -9.61 8.13 -13.31
C LEU A 259 -9.24 8.93 -14.59
N LYS A 260 -10.21 9.34 -15.41
CA LYS A 260 -9.95 10.22 -16.57
C LYS A 260 -9.31 11.54 -16.16
N LYS A 261 -9.71 12.14 -15.05
CA LYS A 261 -9.06 13.35 -14.52
C LYS A 261 -7.61 13.09 -14.08
N TYR A 262 -7.33 11.94 -13.46
CA TYR A 262 -5.94 11.56 -13.16
C TYR A 262 -5.10 11.39 -14.44
N LEU A 263 -5.68 10.81 -15.50
CA LEU A 263 -5.02 10.72 -16.81
C LEU A 263 -4.71 12.12 -17.39
N ASP A 264 -5.60 13.09 -17.21
CA ASP A 264 -5.38 14.49 -17.61
C ASP A 264 -4.26 15.15 -16.82
N ILE A 265 -4.25 14.97 -15.50
CA ILE A 265 -3.20 15.49 -14.61
C ILE A 265 -1.83 14.90 -14.98
N ALA A 266 -1.74 13.58 -15.15
CA ALA A 266 -0.49 12.91 -15.49
C ALA A 266 0.01 13.30 -16.89
N ALA A 267 -0.88 13.45 -17.87
CA ALA A 267 -0.50 13.89 -19.21
C ALA A 267 0.01 15.35 -19.25
N ALA A 268 -0.53 16.22 -18.39
CA ALA A 268 -0.09 17.61 -18.27
C ALA A 268 1.27 17.76 -17.58
N ASN A 269 1.69 16.78 -16.77
CA ASN A 269 2.95 16.82 -16.05
C ASN A 269 3.77 15.53 -16.24
N GLN A 270 4.45 15.44 -17.38
CA GLN A 270 5.24 14.26 -17.75
C GLN A 270 6.51 14.08 -16.92
N SER A 271 6.96 15.10 -16.18
CA SER A 271 8.17 14.98 -15.37
C SER A 271 7.94 14.18 -14.09
N LYS A 272 6.69 13.98 -13.65
CA LYS A 272 6.35 13.22 -12.44
C LYS A 272 5.78 11.84 -12.77
N GLN A 273 6.03 10.88 -11.88
CA GLN A 273 5.41 9.56 -11.91
C GLN A 273 4.18 9.54 -11.01
N TYR A 274 3.06 9.08 -11.55
CA TYR A 274 1.79 9.04 -10.83
C TYR A 274 1.34 7.59 -10.60
N TYR A 275 0.77 7.37 -9.42
CA TYR A 275 0.12 6.14 -9.04
C TYR A 275 -1.26 6.50 -8.50
N VAL A 276 -2.28 5.69 -8.82
CA VAL A 276 -3.63 5.85 -8.26
C VAL A 276 -4.08 4.51 -7.72
N LEU A 277 -4.35 4.45 -6.42
CA LEU A 277 -4.85 3.26 -5.74
C LEU A 277 -6.30 3.44 -5.32
N PHE A 278 -7.19 2.68 -5.93
CA PHE A 278 -8.57 2.51 -5.46
C PHE A 278 -8.64 1.37 -4.43
N SER A 279 -8.80 1.73 -3.15
CA SER A 279 -8.89 0.80 -2.03
C SER A 279 -10.34 0.56 -1.61
N ILE A 280 -10.85 -0.63 -1.88
CA ILE A 280 -12.26 -0.99 -1.66
C ILE A 280 -12.45 -1.52 -0.24
N ILE A 281 -13.39 -0.94 0.50
CA ILE A 281 -13.68 -1.37 1.88
C ILE A 281 -14.10 -2.85 1.91
N ASP A 282 -13.52 -3.60 2.84
CA ASP A 282 -13.89 -4.97 3.19
C ASP A 282 -13.94 -5.15 4.72
N ASP A 283 -14.23 -6.37 5.19
CA ASP A 283 -14.29 -6.68 6.63
C ASP A 283 -12.90 -6.98 7.25
N SER A 284 -11.79 -6.51 6.64
CA SER A 284 -10.43 -6.67 7.20
C SER A 284 -10.19 -5.83 8.47
N TYR A 285 -11.09 -4.90 8.77
CA TYR A 285 -11.06 -4.06 9.97
C TYR A 285 -12.49 -3.83 10.51
N HIS A 286 -12.59 -3.14 11.64
CA HIS A 286 -13.90 -2.83 12.24
C HIS A 286 -14.61 -1.70 11.48
N THR A 287 -15.51 -2.09 10.59
CA THR A 287 -16.39 -1.23 9.78
C THR A 287 -17.75 -0.98 10.44
N ILE A 288 -18.45 0.09 10.05
CA ILE A 288 -19.82 0.36 10.52
C ILE A 288 -20.78 -0.62 9.82
N SER A 289 -20.65 -0.85 8.53
CA SER A 289 -21.49 -1.84 7.83
C SER A 289 -20.80 -3.20 7.69
N THR A 290 -21.51 -4.23 7.25
CA THR A 290 -20.90 -5.51 6.87
C THR A 290 -20.66 -5.53 5.37
N TYR A 291 -19.42 -5.77 4.95
CA TYR A 291 -19.05 -5.69 3.53
C TYR A 291 -18.63 -7.03 2.91
N LYS A 292 -18.17 -7.99 3.73
CA LYS A 292 -17.44 -9.20 3.30
C LYS A 292 -16.26 -8.85 2.38
N LYS A 293 -15.60 -9.86 1.79
CA LYS A 293 -14.65 -9.62 0.69
C LYS A 293 -15.43 -9.14 -0.54
N ARG A 294 -15.06 -7.97 -1.09
CA ARG A 294 -15.71 -7.35 -2.25
C ARG A 294 -15.02 -7.66 -3.57
N THR A 295 -14.58 -8.90 -3.73
CA THR A 295 -13.84 -9.40 -4.91
C THR A 295 -14.52 -9.04 -6.22
N THR A 296 -15.85 -9.22 -6.34
CA THR A 296 -16.60 -8.88 -7.55
C THR A 296 -16.50 -7.39 -7.91
N ARG A 297 -16.53 -6.48 -6.92
CA ARG A 297 -16.39 -5.04 -7.17
C ARG A 297 -14.98 -4.70 -7.64
N VAL A 298 -13.95 -5.31 -7.03
CA VAL A 298 -12.55 -5.15 -7.47
C VAL A 298 -12.40 -5.59 -8.93
N THR A 299 -12.89 -6.79 -9.28
CA THR A 299 -12.81 -7.32 -10.65
C THR A 299 -13.55 -6.42 -11.65
N ASN A 300 -14.76 -5.96 -11.31
CA ASN A 300 -15.52 -5.07 -12.18
C ASN A 300 -14.82 -3.74 -12.42
N LEU A 301 -14.20 -3.15 -11.39
CA LEU A 301 -13.44 -1.90 -11.52
C LEU A 301 -12.16 -2.09 -12.34
N LYS A 302 -11.40 -3.18 -12.10
CA LYS A 302 -10.23 -3.50 -12.93
C LYS A 302 -10.62 -3.66 -14.40
N LYS A 303 -11.73 -4.36 -14.70
CA LYS A 303 -12.25 -4.52 -16.06
C LYS A 303 -12.66 -3.17 -16.68
N ALA A 304 -13.40 -2.37 -15.93
CA ALA A 304 -13.85 -1.04 -16.36
C ALA A 304 -12.66 -0.12 -16.70
N PHE A 305 -11.69 -0.02 -15.79
CA PHE A 305 -10.50 0.81 -15.98
C PHE A 305 -9.58 0.29 -17.08
N GLY A 306 -9.38 -1.03 -17.17
CA GLY A 306 -8.56 -1.65 -18.23
C GLY A 306 -9.11 -1.43 -19.64
N ASN A 307 -10.42 -1.20 -19.77
CA ASN A 307 -11.04 -0.84 -21.05
C ASN A 307 -10.82 0.62 -21.48
N ILE A 308 -10.17 1.46 -20.67
CA ILE A 308 -9.86 2.86 -21.03
C ILE A 308 -8.60 2.86 -21.90
N PRO A 309 -8.69 3.13 -23.22
CA PRO A 309 -7.55 2.95 -24.13
C PRO A 309 -6.35 3.84 -23.80
N ARG A 310 -6.59 5.03 -23.24
CA ARG A 310 -5.53 5.97 -22.87
C ARG A 310 -4.66 5.45 -21.71
N LEU A 311 -5.20 4.55 -20.86
CA LEU A 311 -4.47 4.01 -19.71
C LEU A 311 -3.31 3.09 -20.13
N SER A 312 -3.43 2.40 -21.28
CA SER A 312 -2.36 1.54 -21.79
C SER A 312 -1.25 2.30 -22.53
N VAL A 313 -1.46 3.58 -22.85
CA VAL A 313 -0.53 4.40 -23.65
C VAL A 313 0.23 5.41 -22.79
N LEU A 314 -0.36 5.85 -21.67
CA LEU A 314 0.27 6.83 -20.79
C LEU A 314 1.27 6.16 -19.83
N ASN A 315 2.56 6.37 -20.06
CA ASN A 315 3.63 5.66 -19.33
C ASN A 315 3.92 6.20 -17.92
N ASN A 316 3.42 7.38 -17.55
CA ASN A 316 3.67 8.01 -16.25
C ASN A 316 2.49 7.93 -15.28
N LEU A 317 1.52 7.04 -15.52
CA LEU A 317 0.40 6.77 -14.61
C LEU A 317 0.15 5.26 -14.46
N ASN A 318 0.33 4.73 -13.26
CA ASN A 318 -0.02 3.35 -12.92
C ASN A 318 -1.27 3.31 -12.02
N VAL A 319 -2.21 2.42 -12.33
CA VAL A 319 -3.50 2.34 -11.62
C VAL A 319 -3.65 0.98 -10.94
N TYR A 320 -4.07 1.01 -9.68
CA TYR A 320 -4.22 -0.16 -8.83
C TYR A 320 -5.63 -0.19 -8.24
N VAL A 321 -6.17 -1.40 -8.10
CA VAL A 321 -7.44 -1.66 -7.41
C VAL A 321 -7.28 -2.88 -6.52
N CYS A 322 -7.53 -2.74 -5.22
CA CYS A 322 -7.47 -3.84 -4.27
C CYS A 322 -8.51 -3.67 -3.14
N ASN A 323 -8.70 -4.73 -2.35
CA ASN A 323 -9.47 -4.59 -1.10
C ASN A 323 -8.61 -3.89 -0.04
N MET A 324 -9.25 -3.24 0.94
CA MET A 324 -8.59 -2.54 2.04
C MET A 324 -7.60 -3.42 2.79
N GLY A 325 -7.91 -4.71 3.01
CA GLY A 325 -6.99 -5.65 3.65
C GLY A 325 -5.65 -5.87 2.91
N SER A 326 -5.60 -5.57 1.62
CA SER A 326 -4.42 -5.73 0.75
C SER A 326 -3.70 -4.41 0.47
N SER A 327 -4.24 -3.27 0.93
CA SER A 327 -3.73 -1.93 0.61
C SER A 327 -2.26 -1.72 1.01
N ALA A 328 -1.87 -2.15 2.21
CA ALA A 328 -0.47 -2.02 2.67
C ALA A 328 0.50 -2.76 1.75
N LEU A 329 0.18 -4.00 1.35
CA LEU A 329 1.04 -4.78 0.46
C LEU A 329 1.23 -4.07 -0.89
N VAL A 330 0.14 -3.55 -1.47
CA VAL A 330 0.19 -2.83 -2.75
C VAL A 330 1.03 -1.57 -2.63
N VAL A 331 0.80 -0.75 -1.60
CA VAL A 331 1.55 0.50 -1.40
C VAL A 331 3.03 0.24 -1.13
N ASN A 332 3.36 -0.79 -0.36
CA ASN A 332 4.76 -1.17 -0.13
C ASN A 332 5.47 -1.55 -1.41
N ASN A 333 4.83 -2.35 -2.26
CA ASN A 333 5.41 -2.74 -3.56
C ASN A 333 5.63 -1.50 -4.45
N ILE A 334 4.69 -0.56 -4.46
CA ILE A 334 4.84 0.71 -5.19
C ILE A 334 5.99 1.54 -4.61
N LEU A 335 6.07 1.70 -3.29
CA LEU A 335 7.13 2.48 -2.63
C LEU A 335 8.51 1.85 -2.82
N GLN A 336 8.60 0.53 -2.81
CA GLN A 336 9.83 -0.20 -3.11
C GLN A 336 10.29 0.11 -4.55
N GLU A 337 9.38 0.01 -5.53
CA GLU A 337 9.66 0.38 -6.93
C GLU A 337 10.14 1.85 -7.06
N ILE A 338 9.55 2.78 -6.31
CA ILE A 338 9.93 4.21 -6.33
C ILE A 338 11.32 4.45 -5.71
N ARG A 339 11.68 3.70 -4.66
CA ARG A 339 12.93 3.86 -3.90
C ARG A 339 14.11 3.20 -4.59
N GLU A 340 13.87 2.05 -5.22
CA GLU A 340 14.88 1.31 -5.95
C GLU A 340 15.20 2.02 -7.27
N THR A 341 16.08 3.03 -7.20
CA THR A 341 16.67 3.72 -8.36
C THR A 341 17.30 2.74 -9.38
N ASN A 342 17.62 1.51 -8.92
CA ASN A 342 18.16 0.40 -9.68
C ASN A 342 17.19 -0.79 -9.79
N SER A 343 15.85 -0.58 -9.73
CA SER A 343 14.90 -1.68 -10.00
C SER A 343 15.38 -2.37 -11.27
N LEU A 344 15.71 -3.66 -11.18
CA LEU A 344 16.24 -4.39 -12.32
C LEU A 344 15.20 -4.22 -13.41
N SER A 345 15.57 -3.55 -14.52
CA SER A 345 14.66 -3.43 -15.67
C SER A 345 14.03 -4.80 -15.93
N LYS A 346 12.76 -4.86 -16.34
CA LYS A 346 12.06 -6.13 -16.63
C LYS A 346 12.96 -7.14 -17.37
N SER A 347 13.71 -6.65 -18.36
CA SER A 347 14.72 -7.41 -19.11
C SER A 347 15.85 -7.99 -18.25
N HIS A 348 16.39 -7.22 -17.31
CA HIS A 348 17.42 -7.70 -16.40
C HIS A 348 16.90 -8.77 -15.44
N LEU A 349 15.70 -8.61 -14.87
CA LEU A 349 15.10 -9.65 -14.02
C LEU A 349 14.90 -10.96 -14.80
N ILE A 350 14.34 -10.88 -16.00
CA ILE A 350 14.14 -12.05 -16.89
C ILE A 350 15.48 -12.69 -17.25
N LYS A 351 16.49 -11.88 -17.58
CA LYS A 351 17.84 -12.37 -17.88
C LYS A 351 18.43 -13.13 -16.69
N LYS A 352 18.37 -12.55 -15.48
CA LYS A 352 18.87 -13.18 -14.25
C LYS A 352 18.18 -14.51 -13.97
N ILE A 353 16.85 -14.57 -14.13
CA ILE A 353 16.07 -15.81 -13.98
C ILE A 353 16.52 -16.85 -15.02
N THR A 354 16.66 -16.45 -16.28
CA THR A 354 17.06 -17.33 -17.39
C THR A 354 18.46 -17.91 -17.19
N GLU A 355 19.44 -17.06 -16.85
CA GLU A 355 20.81 -17.47 -16.55
C GLU A 355 20.82 -18.45 -15.36
N ARG A 356 20.10 -18.13 -14.28
CA ARG A 356 20.02 -18.98 -13.09
C ARG A 356 19.41 -20.35 -13.37
N LEU A 357 18.30 -20.42 -14.11
CA LEU A 357 17.67 -21.69 -14.48
C LEU A 357 18.56 -22.52 -15.42
N SER A 358 19.30 -21.86 -16.32
CA SER A 358 20.21 -22.52 -17.27
C SER A 358 21.37 -23.25 -16.59
N ILE A 359 21.99 -22.60 -15.59
CA ILE A 359 23.13 -23.18 -14.84
C ILE A 359 22.69 -24.10 -13.69
N ASN A 360 21.41 -24.12 -13.35
CA ASN A 360 20.90 -24.96 -12.28
C ASN A 360 20.86 -26.44 -12.72
N SER A 361 21.74 -27.24 -12.15
CA SER A 361 21.85 -28.68 -12.44
C SER A 361 20.59 -29.46 -12.03
N SER A 362 19.90 -29.02 -10.97
CA SER A 362 18.65 -29.62 -10.50
C SER A 362 17.43 -29.19 -11.31
N PHE A 363 17.54 -28.16 -12.15
CA PHE A 363 16.45 -27.76 -13.03
C PHE A 363 16.37 -28.70 -14.24
N PRO A 364 15.25 -29.42 -14.47
CA PRO A 364 15.21 -30.54 -15.43
C PRO A 364 15.05 -30.09 -16.89
N TYR A 365 15.02 -28.79 -17.16
CA TYR A 365 14.89 -28.24 -18.51
C TYR A 365 16.13 -27.43 -18.88
N SER A 366 16.49 -27.47 -20.16
CA SER A 366 17.28 -26.41 -20.79
C SER A 366 16.36 -25.23 -21.08
N VAL A 367 16.92 -24.02 -21.04
CA VAL A 367 16.15 -22.78 -21.06
C VAL A 367 16.66 -21.88 -22.18
N GLU A 368 15.73 -21.34 -22.95
CA GLU A 368 16.01 -20.35 -23.99
C GLU A 368 15.03 -19.18 -23.82
N TRP A 369 15.57 -17.96 -23.72
CA TRP A 369 14.78 -16.73 -23.66
C TRP A 369 14.75 -16.08 -25.05
N ILE A 370 13.54 -15.82 -25.55
CA ILE A 370 13.32 -15.21 -26.86
C ILE A 370 12.50 -13.93 -26.67
N SER A 371 13.02 -12.82 -27.20
CA SER A 371 12.36 -11.50 -27.22
C SER A 371 12.01 -11.04 -28.65
N ASN A 372 12.53 -11.71 -29.69
CA ASN A 372 12.23 -11.41 -31.07
C ASN A 372 10.87 -12.00 -31.51
N LYS A 373 9.98 -11.18 -32.07
CA LYS A 373 8.63 -11.60 -32.49
C LYS A 373 8.63 -12.68 -33.57
N ASN A 374 9.58 -12.64 -34.52
CA ASN A 374 9.66 -13.63 -35.59
C ASN A 374 10.06 -15.00 -35.04
N GLU A 375 10.99 -15.03 -34.08
CA GLU A 375 11.39 -16.25 -33.39
C GLU A 375 10.25 -16.79 -32.51
N MET A 376 9.50 -15.92 -31.83
CA MET A 376 8.29 -16.33 -31.09
C MET A 376 7.25 -16.97 -32.01
N GLN A 377 7.06 -16.42 -33.20
CA GLN A 377 6.14 -16.98 -34.20
C GLN A 377 6.62 -18.36 -34.66
N ALA A 378 7.92 -18.54 -34.88
CA ALA A 378 8.53 -19.84 -35.19
C ALA A 378 8.34 -20.86 -34.06
N LYS A 379 8.23 -20.41 -32.80
CA LYS A 379 7.90 -21.23 -31.62
C LYS A 379 6.40 -21.48 -31.41
N GLY A 380 5.57 -21.03 -32.34
CA GLY A 380 4.14 -21.30 -32.38
C GLY A 380 3.27 -20.25 -31.70
N VAL A 381 3.80 -19.07 -31.34
CA VAL A 381 2.97 -17.91 -30.95
C VAL A 381 2.46 -17.24 -32.23
N GLN A 382 1.38 -17.75 -32.82
CA GLN A 382 0.97 -17.37 -34.18
C GLN A 382 -0.12 -16.30 -34.24
N HIS A 383 -0.95 -16.17 -33.20
CA HIS A 383 -2.02 -15.18 -33.20
C HIS A 383 -1.44 -13.76 -33.16
N SER A 384 -1.78 -12.88 -34.13
CA SER A 384 -1.21 -11.54 -34.26
C SER A 384 -1.32 -10.68 -33.00
N LYS A 385 -2.53 -10.60 -32.41
CA LYS A 385 -2.73 -9.90 -31.13
C LYS A 385 -2.00 -10.54 -29.95
N LEU A 386 -1.72 -11.85 -30.00
CA LEU A 386 -0.96 -12.53 -28.95
C LEU A 386 0.50 -12.12 -29.06
N LEU A 387 1.06 -12.09 -30.28
CA LEU A 387 2.40 -11.54 -30.55
C LEU A 387 2.51 -10.07 -30.13
N GLU A 388 1.51 -9.24 -30.39
CA GLU A 388 1.51 -7.83 -29.95
C GLU A 388 1.61 -7.69 -28.43
N LEU A 389 0.90 -8.53 -27.67
CA LEU A 389 0.87 -8.50 -26.21
C LEU A 389 2.08 -9.22 -25.56
N THR A 390 2.79 -10.07 -26.28
CA THR A 390 3.88 -10.90 -25.73
C THR A 390 5.25 -10.31 -26.01
N ASP A 391 5.91 -9.75 -25.01
CA ASP A 391 7.26 -9.18 -25.19
C ASP A 391 8.38 -10.23 -25.10
N ASP A 392 8.14 -11.30 -24.34
CA ASP A 392 9.16 -12.27 -23.96
C ASP A 392 8.53 -13.66 -23.83
N ILE A 393 9.21 -14.68 -24.35
CA ILE A 393 8.88 -16.08 -24.09
C ILE A 393 10.09 -16.84 -23.53
N LEU A 394 9.79 -17.86 -22.74
CA LEU A 394 10.74 -18.84 -22.25
C LEU A 394 10.40 -20.19 -22.88
N VAL A 395 11.37 -20.79 -23.56
CA VAL A 395 11.27 -22.12 -24.14
C VAL A 395 12.01 -23.08 -23.23
N LEU A 396 11.30 -24.06 -22.68
CA LEU A 396 11.83 -25.08 -21.79
C LEU A 396 11.88 -26.41 -22.53
N ARG A 397 13.06 -26.99 -22.71
CA ARG A 397 13.23 -28.31 -23.33
C ARG A 397 13.78 -29.29 -22.31
N LYS A 398 13.06 -30.39 -22.08
CA LYS A 398 13.45 -31.39 -21.08
C LYS A 398 14.87 -31.91 -21.34
N LYS A 399 15.73 -31.93 -20.32
CA LYS A 399 17.06 -32.56 -20.38
C LYS A 399 16.84 -34.08 -20.36
N THR A 400 17.09 -34.78 -21.47
CA THR A 400 17.01 -36.25 -21.56
C THR A 400 18.40 -36.88 -21.64
N SER A 401 18.53 -38.14 -21.23
CA SER A 401 19.68 -38.98 -21.60
C SER A 401 19.63 -39.33 -23.10
N ASP A 402 20.79 -39.71 -23.67
CA ASP A 402 21.03 -39.79 -25.11
C ASP A 402 20.14 -40.79 -25.90
N GLU A 403 19.39 -41.69 -25.25
CA GLU A 403 18.65 -42.76 -25.93
C GLU A 403 17.21 -42.41 -26.38
N GLU A 404 16.59 -41.33 -25.88
CA GLU A 404 15.19 -40.95 -26.18
C GLU A 404 15.03 -39.81 -27.23
N LYS A 405 16.09 -39.52 -28.01
CA LYS A 405 16.19 -38.34 -28.90
C LYS A 405 15.24 -38.32 -30.13
N LYS A 406 14.36 -39.29 -30.34
CA LYS A 406 13.56 -39.41 -31.60
C LYS A 406 12.16 -38.79 -31.57
N SER A 407 11.72 -38.16 -30.48
CA SER A 407 10.39 -37.51 -30.36
C SER A 407 10.44 -36.09 -29.76
N LEU A 408 11.44 -35.29 -30.15
CA LEU A 408 11.87 -34.04 -29.51
C LEU A 408 10.83 -32.88 -29.48
N ASP A 409 9.87 -32.81 -30.40
CA ASP A 409 8.83 -31.75 -30.39
C ASP A 409 7.79 -31.92 -29.26
N TYR A 410 7.67 -33.13 -28.70
CA TYR A 410 6.72 -33.44 -27.62
C TYR A 410 7.23 -33.06 -26.22
N LEU A 411 8.45 -32.52 -26.10
CA LEU A 411 9.07 -32.19 -24.81
C LEU A 411 9.37 -30.69 -24.63
N GLU A 412 8.93 -29.84 -25.56
CA GLU A 412 9.11 -28.39 -25.51
C GLU A 412 7.89 -27.70 -24.86
N ILE A 413 8.13 -26.95 -23.78
CA ILE A 413 7.12 -26.11 -23.12
C ILE A 413 7.42 -24.65 -23.46
N VAL A 414 6.45 -23.95 -24.04
CA VAL A 414 6.55 -22.52 -24.34
C VAL A 414 5.77 -21.72 -23.31
N CYS A 415 6.45 -20.81 -22.63
CA CYS A 415 5.89 -19.96 -21.59
C CYS A 415 5.97 -18.48 -22.00
N ILE A 416 4.84 -17.79 -22.13
CA ILE A 416 4.79 -16.34 -22.26
C ILE A 416 5.11 -15.71 -20.90
N LEU A 417 6.16 -14.90 -20.83
CA LEU A 417 6.58 -14.28 -19.58
C LEU A 417 5.78 -13.00 -19.32
N THR A 418 5.24 -12.86 -18.11
CA THR A 418 4.57 -11.63 -17.67
C THR A 418 4.92 -11.33 -16.22
N ILE A 419 5.53 -10.16 -15.97
CA ILE A 419 5.77 -9.69 -14.60
C ILE A 419 4.44 -9.18 -14.04
N LEU A 420 4.11 -9.62 -12.83
CA LEU A 420 2.84 -9.36 -12.17
C LEU A 420 3.00 -8.36 -11.04
N LYS A 421 2.21 -7.29 -11.09
CA LYS A 421 2.10 -6.30 -10.02
C LYS A 421 0.77 -6.47 -9.28
N VAL A 422 0.84 -6.76 -7.97
CA VAL A 422 -0.34 -6.97 -7.11
C VAL A 422 -1.29 -5.79 -7.22
N GLY A 423 -2.54 -6.05 -7.61
CA GLY A 423 -3.56 -5.00 -7.67
C GLY A 423 -3.54 -4.13 -8.93
N GLU A 424 -2.51 -4.18 -9.77
CA GLU A 424 -2.39 -3.30 -10.94
C GLU A 424 -3.43 -3.66 -12.02
N VAL A 425 -4.01 -2.63 -12.64
CA VAL A 425 -5.06 -2.75 -13.66
C VAL A 425 -4.49 -3.22 -15.00
N ASN A 426 -3.40 -2.61 -15.47
CA ASN A 426 -2.84 -2.91 -16.80
C ASN A 426 -2.32 -4.36 -16.88
N THR A 427 -1.57 -4.82 -15.88
CA THR A 427 -1.19 -6.24 -15.76
C THR A 427 -2.42 -7.16 -15.77
N HIS A 428 -3.45 -6.86 -14.98
CA HIS A 428 -4.66 -7.70 -14.91
C HIS A 428 -5.39 -7.77 -16.27
N PHE A 429 -5.53 -6.64 -16.95
CA PHE A 429 -6.18 -6.55 -18.25
C PHE A 429 -5.39 -7.29 -19.34
N LYS A 430 -4.06 -7.09 -19.38
CA LYS A 430 -3.15 -7.81 -20.28
C LYS A 430 -3.26 -9.32 -20.09
N LEU A 431 -3.23 -9.79 -18.83
CA LEU A 431 -3.38 -11.20 -18.51
C LEU A 431 -4.73 -11.79 -18.98
N GLN A 432 -5.82 -11.05 -18.82
CA GLN A 432 -7.14 -11.50 -19.27
C GLN A 432 -7.18 -11.66 -20.80
N GLN A 433 -6.60 -10.70 -21.53
CA GLN A 433 -6.48 -10.78 -23.00
C GLN A 433 -5.60 -11.95 -23.43
N LEU A 434 -4.41 -12.11 -22.83
CA LEU A 434 -3.51 -13.22 -23.10
C LEU A 434 -4.20 -14.58 -22.85
N SER A 435 -4.90 -14.73 -21.73
CA SER A 435 -5.60 -15.97 -21.38
C SER A 435 -6.68 -16.33 -22.39
N GLY A 436 -7.48 -15.35 -22.83
CA GLY A 436 -8.53 -15.56 -23.83
C GLY A 436 -7.98 -15.93 -25.21
N LEU A 437 -6.91 -15.25 -25.66
CA LEU A 437 -6.25 -15.55 -26.93
C LEU A 437 -5.55 -16.92 -26.91
N LEU A 438 -4.91 -17.28 -25.80
CA LEU A 438 -4.32 -18.60 -25.62
C LEU A 438 -5.36 -19.72 -25.60
N ALA A 439 -6.52 -19.50 -24.99
CA ALA A 439 -7.60 -20.48 -25.03
C ALA A 439 -8.04 -20.79 -26.46
N MET A 440 -8.10 -19.79 -27.34
CA MET A 440 -8.38 -19.98 -28.77
C MET A 440 -7.24 -20.72 -29.49
N GLN A 441 -5.98 -20.33 -29.25
CA GLN A 441 -4.84 -20.93 -29.95
C GLN A 441 -4.57 -22.38 -29.50
N ASN A 442 -4.69 -22.66 -28.20
CA ASN A 442 -4.43 -23.99 -27.63
C ASN A 442 -5.48 -25.04 -28.03
N GLN A 443 -6.66 -24.65 -28.55
CA GLN A 443 -7.60 -25.60 -29.17
C GLN A 443 -6.96 -26.41 -30.30
N HIS A 444 -5.94 -25.85 -30.97
CA HIS A 444 -5.21 -26.49 -32.07
C HIS A 444 -3.87 -27.11 -31.62
N ARG A 445 -3.51 -27.03 -30.33
CA ARG A 445 -2.24 -27.52 -29.76
C ARG A 445 -2.49 -28.28 -28.45
N THR A 446 -3.10 -29.46 -28.57
CA THR A 446 -3.48 -30.30 -27.42
C THR A 446 -2.28 -30.97 -26.76
N LEU A 447 -1.28 -31.38 -27.53
CA LEU A 447 0.03 -31.81 -27.04
C LEU A 447 0.92 -30.55 -26.93
N ASN A 448 1.25 -30.15 -25.71
CA ASN A 448 2.07 -28.97 -25.35
C ASN A 448 1.39 -27.60 -25.58
N PRO A 449 0.31 -27.30 -24.87
CA PRO A 449 -0.31 -25.98 -24.89
C PRO A 449 0.66 -24.91 -24.37
N ILE A 450 0.65 -23.73 -25.01
CA ILE A 450 1.41 -22.57 -24.56
C ILE A 450 0.83 -22.09 -23.23
N LYS A 451 1.70 -21.78 -22.27
CA LYS A 451 1.33 -21.28 -20.94
C LYS A 451 1.75 -19.83 -20.77
N ILE A 452 1.11 -19.12 -19.85
CA ILE A 452 1.61 -17.87 -19.28
C ILE A 452 2.41 -18.24 -18.03
N LEU A 453 3.65 -17.78 -17.92
CA LEU A 453 4.39 -17.78 -16.67
C LEU A 453 4.30 -16.38 -16.06
N GLY A 454 3.38 -16.23 -15.10
CA GLY A 454 3.18 -15.01 -14.34
C GLY A 454 4.14 -14.94 -13.17
N ILE A 455 4.99 -13.90 -13.13
CA ILE A 455 6.07 -13.78 -12.15
C ILE A 455 5.80 -12.59 -11.22
N TYR A 456 5.60 -12.85 -9.93
CA TYR A 456 5.63 -11.82 -8.89
C TYR A 456 7.08 -11.51 -8.51
N GLU A 457 7.48 -10.25 -8.64
CA GLU A 457 8.77 -9.83 -8.13
C GLU A 457 8.75 -9.85 -6.59
N ALA A 458 9.70 -10.58 -6.03
CA ALA A 458 9.88 -10.75 -4.59
C ALA A 458 11.34 -11.13 -4.29
N ASN A 459 11.89 -10.48 -3.27
CA ASN A 459 13.21 -10.83 -2.72
C ASN A 459 13.14 -12.03 -1.78
N GLU A 460 12.00 -12.20 -1.10
CA GLU A 460 11.76 -13.26 -0.12
C GLU A 460 10.58 -14.14 -0.52
N LEU A 461 10.67 -15.43 -0.21
CA LEU A 461 9.66 -16.43 -0.56
C LEU A 461 8.30 -16.13 0.10
N GLU A 462 8.28 -15.78 1.39
CA GLU A 462 7.04 -15.52 2.14
C GLU A 462 6.27 -14.33 1.56
N HIS A 463 6.96 -13.22 1.30
CA HIS A 463 6.39 -12.03 0.68
C HIS A 463 5.82 -12.32 -0.72
N GLY A 464 6.56 -13.08 -1.53
CA GLY A 464 6.10 -13.47 -2.87
C GLY A 464 4.88 -14.40 -2.83
N GLN A 465 4.84 -15.34 -1.90
CA GLN A 465 3.67 -16.22 -1.74
C GLN A 465 2.44 -15.44 -1.28
N GLN A 466 2.61 -14.48 -0.37
CA GLN A 466 1.53 -13.59 0.02
C GLN A 466 0.98 -12.80 -1.18
N ALA A 467 1.85 -12.33 -2.08
CA ALA A 467 1.44 -11.65 -3.32
C ALA A 467 0.56 -12.55 -4.20
N ILE A 468 0.98 -13.81 -4.42
CA ILE A 468 0.19 -14.81 -5.15
C ILE A 468 -1.18 -14.96 -4.48
N PHE A 469 -1.27 -15.25 -3.17
CA PHE A 469 -2.57 -15.53 -2.54
C PHE A 469 -3.49 -14.31 -2.40
N THR A 470 -2.93 -13.10 -2.45
CA THR A 470 -3.67 -11.86 -2.22
C THR A 470 -4.31 -11.30 -3.49
N ASP A 471 -3.64 -11.44 -4.62
CA ASP A 471 -4.11 -10.84 -5.86
C ASP A 471 -5.27 -11.64 -6.48
N LEU A 472 -6.18 -10.95 -7.18
CA LEU A 472 -7.51 -11.46 -7.54
C LEU A 472 -7.60 -11.99 -8.97
N TYR A 473 -6.50 -11.96 -9.73
CA TYR A 473 -6.46 -12.40 -11.12
C TYR A 473 -6.81 -13.89 -11.29
N HIS A 474 -6.60 -14.72 -10.26
CA HIS A 474 -6.99 -16.15 -10.23
C HIS A 474 -8.45 -16.41 -10.61
N ASN A 475 -9.33 -15.44 -10.35
CA ASN A 475 -10.76 -15.57 -10.61
C ASN A 475 -11.14 -15.17 -12.04
N SER A 476 -10.21 -14.65 -12.83
CA SER A 476 -10.47 -14.02 -14.13
C SER A 476 -9.67 -14.66 -15.27
N ILE A 477 -8.88 -15.68 -14.97
CA ILE A 477 -7.97 -16.36 -15.90
C ILE A 477 -8.27 -17.85 -15.87
N ALA A 478 -8.24 -18.49 -17.04
CA ALA A 478 -8.35 -19.95 -17.15
C ALA A 478 -7.18 -20.63 -16.40
N PRO A 479 -7.43 -21.41 -15.33
CA PRO A 479 -6.37 -22.00 -14.48
C PRO A 479 -5.36 -22.85 -15.24
N GLU A 480 -5.77 -23.47 -16.34
CA GLU A 480 -4.94 -24.28 -17.21
C GLU A 480 -3.96 -23.46 -18.06
N ASN A 481 -4.19 -22.17 -18.26
CA ASN A 481 -3.37 -21.34 -19.14
C ASN A 481 -2.23 -20.62 -18.41
N ILE A 482 -2.14 -20.70 -17.08
CA ILE A 482 -1.21 -19.89 -16.29
C ILE A 482 -0.48 -20.72 -15.23
N LEU A 483 0.82 -20.48 -15.13
CA LEU A 483 1.72 -20.91 -14.07
C LEU A 483 2.15 -19.65 -13.31
N LEU A 484 2.18 -19.72 -11.99
CA LEU A 484 2.52 -18.58 -11.16
C LEU A 484 3.78 -18.85 -10.39
N ALA A 485 4.71 -17.93 -10.40
CA ALA A 485 5.91 -18.06 -9.59
C ALA A 485 6.28 -16.72 -9.01
N THR A 486 7.15 -16.76 -8.01
CA THR A 486 7.85 -15.56 -7.54
C THR A 486 9.26 -15.56 -8.12
N SER A 487 9.86 -14.39 -8.29
CA SER A 487 11.28 -14.32 -8.69
C SER A 487 12.17 -15.05 -7.68
N ALA A 488 11.88 -14.96 -6.39
CA ALA A 488 12.57 -15.71 -5.34
C ALA A 488 12.48 -17.24 -5.56
N GLU A 489 11.32 -17.77 -5.93
CA GLU A 489 11.16 -19.21 -6.23
C GLU A 489 11.92 -19.63 -7.48
N LEU A 490 11.88 -18.84 -8.55
CA LEU A 490 12.59 -19.16 -9.79
C LEU A 490 14.11 -19.05 -9.66
N LEU A 491 14.60 -18.19 -8.76
CA LEU A 491 16.03 -18.04 -8.48
C LEU A 491 16.57 -19.07 -7.47
N ASN A 492 15.69 -19.80 -6.78
CA ASN A 492 16.05 -20.80 -5.80
C ASN A 492 16.68 -22.05 -6.44
N PHE A 493 17.28 -22.92 -5.62
CA PHE A 493 17.85 -24.18 -6.06
C PHE A 493 16.79 -25.13 -6.63
N THR A 494 15.64 -25.26 -5.96
CA THR A 494 14.45 -25.94 -6.49
C THR A 494 13.48 -24.91 -7.02
N ALA A 495 13.55 -24.67 -8.34
CA ALA A 495 12.61 -23.78 -9.03
C ALA A 495 11.20 -24.39 -9.00
N ALA A 496 10.23 -23.59 -8.60
CA ALA A 496 8.86 -24.03 -8.42
C ALA A 496 7.86 -22.99 -8.90
N PHE A 497 6.63 -23.45 -9.11
CA PHE A 497 5.49 -22.62 -9.46
C PHE A 497 4.25 -23.08 -8.69
N TYR A 498 3.27 -22.20 -8.57
CA TYR A 498 1.95 -22.47 -8.05
C TYR A 498 1.00 -22.76 -9.23
N SER A 499 0.44 -23.97 -9.23
CA SER A 499 -0.58 -24.39 -10.19
C SER A 499 -1.95 -23.89 -9.73
N LEU A 500 -2.61 -23.07 -10.54
CA LEU A 500 -3.96 -22.62 -10.20
C LEU A 500 -5.01 -23.72 -10.31
N LYS A 501 -4.80 -24.65 -11.25
CA LYS A 501 -5.67 -25.80 -11.45
C LYS A 501 -5.67 -26.73 -10.23
N GLU A 502 -4.47 -27.06 -9.74
CA GLU A 502 -4.32 -27.99 -8.60
C GLU A 502 -4.31 -27.27 -7.24
N ARG A 503 -4.19 -25.94 -7.23
CA ARG A 503 -4.08 -25.10 -6.03
C ARG A 503 -2.94 -25.46 -5.09
N VAL A 504 -1.86 -26.00 -5.65
CA VAL A 504 -0.66 -26.41 -4.92
C VAL A 504 0.59 -25.87 -5.59
N LYS A 505 1.65 -25.76 -4.79
CA LYS A 505 3.00 -25.54 -5.28
C LYS A 505 3.52 -26.84 -5.90
N GLN A 506 4.23 -26.73 -7.02
CA GLN A 506 4.80 -27.82 -7.80
C GLN A 506 6.21 -27.45 -8.24
N GLU A 507 7.12 -28.41 -8.24
CA GLU A 507 8.44 -28.22 -8.85
C GLU A 507 8.37 -28.41 -10.36
N PHE A 508 9.21 -27.70 -11.10
CA PHE A 508 9.33 -27.96 -12.53
C PHE A 508 9.88 -29.38 -12.73
N GLY A 509 9.11 -30.25 -13.39
CA GLY A 509 9.52 -31.62 -13.72
C GLY A 509 8.89 -32.72 -12.87
N GLU A 510 8.19 -32.38 -11.78
CA GLU A 510 7.35 -33.34 -11.06
C GLU A 510 6.09 -33.68 -11.88
N ARG A 511 5.76 -34.98 -11.97
CA ARG A 511 4.45 -35.40 -12.50
C ARG A 511 3.38 -35.10 -11.45
N SER A 512 2.30 -34.46 -11.89
CA SER A 512 1.09 -34.28 -11.08
C SER A 512 0.64 -35.64 -10.53
N SER A 513 0.41 -35.73 -9.22
CA SER A 513 -0.03 -36.96 -8.53
C SER A 513 -1.42 -37.47 -8.95
N LYS A 514 -2.10 -36.78 -9.88
CA LYS A 514 -3.39 -37.18 -10.47
C LYS A 514 -3.29 -37.73 -11.90
N GLU A 515 -2.09 -37.92 -12.44
CA GLU A 515 -1.86 -38.56 -13.75
C GLU A 515 -1.12 -39.91 -13.60
N CYS A 516 -1.60 -40.75 -12.67
CA CYS A 516 -1.31 -42.19 -12.63
C CYS A 516 -2.57 -42.99 -12.98
#